data_AF-A0A1E7J9E9-F1
#
_entry.id   AF-A0A1E7J9E9-F1
#
_cell.length_a   1.000
_cell.length_b   1.000
_cell.length_c   1.000
_cell.angle_alpha   90.00
_cell.angle_beta   90.00
_cell.angle_gamma   90.00
#
_symmetry.space_group_name_H-M   'P 1'
#
loop_
_entity.id
_entity.type
_entity.pdbx_description
1 polymer ?
#
loop_
_entity_poly.entity_id
_entity_poly.type
_entity_poly.pdbx_seq_one_letter_code
_entity_poly.pdbx_strand_id
1 'polypeptide(L)' 'MRHSFATHLLYNGYDLYTISQLLGHVSIETTTIYLHIVPARFADLKSPFDFLESEKEGANAKR' A
#
# COMPACT_ATOMS: atom_id res chain seq x y z
N MET A 1 9.18 18.89 -11.93
CA MET A 1 7.77 18.94 -11.51
C MET A 1 7.11 17.57 -11.37
N ARG A 2 7.19 16.64 -12.36
CA ARG A 2 6.56 15.30 -12.25
C ARG A 2 7.08 14.45 -11.08
N HIS A 3 8.40 14.40 -10.89
CA HIS A 3 8.98 13.62 -9.81
C HIS A 3 8.59 14.13 -8.42
N SER A 4 8.75 15.43 -8.17
CA SER A 4 8.40 16.06 -6.89
C SER A 4 6.91 15.88 -6.54
N PHE A 5 6.02 15.96 -7.56
CA PHE A 5 4.59 15.74 -7.39
C PHE A 5 4.28 14.29 -6.99
N ALA A 6 4.84 13.32 -7.71
CA ALA A 6 4.63 11.90 -7.45
C ALA A 6 5.17 11.48 -6.07
N THR A 7 6.39 11.92 -5.72
CA THR A 7 6.99 11.64 -4.42
C THR A 7 6.15 12.24 -3.28
N HIS A 8 5.62 13.45 -3.44
CA HIS A 8 4.80 14.09 -2.40
C HIS A 8 3.48 13.35 -2.18
N LEU A 9 2.79 12.93 -3.24
CA LEU A 9 1.57 12.13 -3.13
C LEU A 9 1.84 10.78 -2.47
N LEU A 10 2.91 10.09 -2.87
CA LEU A 10 3.25 8.79 -2.28
C LEU A 10 3.61 8.93 -0.80
N TYR A 11 4.29 10.02 -0.41
CA TYR A 11 4.61 10.32 0.98
C TYR A 11 3.37 10.61 1.83
N ASN A 12 2.36 11.28 1.25
CA ASN A 12 1.06 11.52 1.88
C ASN A 12 0.16 10.29 1.93
N GLY A 13 0.63 9.13 1.44
CA GLY A 13 -0.07 7.85 1.54
C GLY A 13 -1.07 7.58 0.42
N TYR A 14 -0.99 8.31 -0.69
CA TYR A 14 -1.73 7.95 -1.90
C TYR A 14 -1.16 6.66 -2.49
N ASP A 15 -2.02 5.85 -3.09
CA ASP A 15 -1.59 4.62 -3.74
C ASP A 15 -0.87 4.89 -5.08
N LEU A 16 -0.05 3.91 -5.49
CA LEU A 16 0.76 4.03 -6.70
C LEU A 16 -0.10 4.10 -7.97
N TYR A 17 -1.26 3.43 -7.95
CA TYR A 17 -2.17 3.38 -9.10
C TYR A 17 -2.82 4.74 -9.36
N THR A 18 -3.32 5.42 -8.31
CA THR A 18 -3.88 6.77 -8.39
C THR A 18 -2.83 7.75 -8.89
N ILE A 19 -1.61 7.69 -8.38
CA ILE A 19 -0.50 8.54 -8.85
C ILE A 19 -0.22 8.30 -10.34
N SER A 20 -0.23 7.04 -10.79
CA SER A 20 -0.04 6.68 -12.19
C SER A 20 -1.13 7.27 -13.11
N GLN A 21 -2.40 7.23 -12.67
CA GLN A 21 -3.52 7.81 -13.40
C GLN A 21 -3.41 9.34 -13.48
N LEU A 22 -3.05 10.00 -12.36
CA LEU A 22 -2.88 11.46 -12.30
C LEU A 22 -1.72 11.96 -13.18
N LEU A 23 -0.69 11.15 -13.36
CA LEU A 23 0.44 11.46 -14.24
C LEU A 23 0.20 11.09 -15.70
N GLY A 24 -0.88 10.36 -16.01
CA GLY A 24 -1.19 9.87 -17.35
C GLY A 24 -0.21 8.80 -17.84
N HIS A 25 0.35 8.00 -16.92
CA HIS A 25 1.28 6.93 -17.27
C HIS A 25 0.51 5.74 -17.85
N VAL A 26 0.90 5.34 -19.07
CA VAL A 26 0.33 4.18 -19.78
C VAL A 26 0.68 2.86 -19.09
N SER A 27 1.85 2.80 -18.43
CA SER A 27 2.31 1.64 -17.66
C SER A 27 2.67 2.04 -16.24
N ILE A 28 2.22 1.24 -15.28
CA ILE A 28 2.54 1.37 -13.85
C ILE A 28 4.04 1.26 -13.59
N GLU A 29 4.78 0.56 -14.46
CA GLU A 29 6.24 0.36 -14.36
C GLU A 29 6.99 1.69 -14.34
N THR A 30 6.52 2.70 -15.07
CA THR A 30 7.13 4.03 -15.06
C THR A 30 6.88 4.79 -13.75
N THR A 31 5.88 4.38 -12.97
CA THR A 31 5.52 4.95 -11.66
C THR A 31 6.22 4.22 -10.52
N THR A 32 6.66 2.96 -10.68
CA THR A 32 7.32 2.18 -9.62
C THR A 32 8.65 2.78 -9.18
N ILE A 33 9.27 3.62 -10.02
CA ILE A 33 10.45 4.40 -9.65
C ILE A 33 10.18 5.32 -8.44
N TYR A 34 8.94 5.62 -8.07
CA TYR A 34 8.69 6.42 -6.87
C TYR A 34 8.70 5.59 -5.59
N LEU A 35 8.52 4.27 -5.70
CA LEU A 35 8.43 3.36 -4.56
C LEU A 35 9.74 3.23 -3.79
N HIS A 36 10.89 3.37 -4.46
CA HIS A 36 12.21 3.27 -3.81
C HIS A 36 12.54 4.47 -2.91
N ILE A 37 11.80 5.57 -3.03
CA ILE A 37 12.09 6.84 -2.35
C ILE A 37 11.36 6.91 -1.00
N VAL A 38 10.27 6.16 -0.85
CA VAL A 38 9.42 6.22 0.34
C VAL A 38 9.83 5.12 1.31
N PRO A 39 10.04 5.44 2.60
CA PRO A 39 10.36 4.44 3.61
C PRO A 39 9.22 3.42 3.69
N ALA A 40 9.61 2.16 3.87
CA ALA A 40 8.71 1.03 3.84
C ALA A 40 7.62 1.19 4.92
N ARG A 41 6.36 1.40 4.53
CA ARG A 41 5.22 1.63 5.46
C ARG A 41 4.72 0.35 6.15
N PHE A 42 5.58 -0.67 6.28
CA PHE A 42 5.18 -2.01 6.77
C PHE A 42 4.93 -2.10 8.28
N ALA A 43 5.12 -1.02 9.04
CA ALA A 43 5.04 -1.07 10.50
C ALA A 43 3.67 -1.48 11.05
N ASP A 44 2.58 -1.21 10.32
CA ASP A 44 1.20 -1.48 10.77
C ASP A 44 0.48 -2.58 9.98
N LEU A 45 1.20 -3.29 9.10
CA LEU A 45 0.61 -4.37 8.30
C LEU A 45 0.44 -5.64 9.15
N LYS A 46 -0.79 -5.84 9.65
CA LYS A 46 -1.18 -7.13 10.24
C LYS A 46 -1.23 -8.19 9.15
N SER A 47 -0.69 -9.36 9.47
CA SER A 47 -0.74 -10.50 8.56
C SER A 47 -2.20 -10.89 8.34
N PRO A 48 -2.61 -11.19 7.10
CA PRO A 48 -3.91 -11.82 6.84
C PRO A 48 -4.17 -13.06 7.71
N PHE A 49 -3.10 -13.75 8.11
CA PHE A 49 -3.17 -14.92 8.98
C PHE A 49 -3.58 -14.58 10.42
N ASP A 50 -3.22 -13.40 10.93
CA ASP A 50 -3.59 -12.94 12.27
C ASP A 50 -5.12 -12.82 12.42
N PHE A 51 -5.83 -12.56 11.33
CA PHE A 51 -7.30 -12.51 11.32
C PHE A 51 -7.93 -13.91 11.32
N LEU A 52 -7.27 -14.90 10.71
CA LEU A 52 -7.78 -16.28 10.63
C LEU A 52 -7.71 -17.02 11.99
N GLU A 53 -6.76 -16.67 12.84
CA GLU A 53 -6.67 -17.22 14.19
C GLU A 53 -7.82 -16.73 15.09
N SER A 54 -8.23 -15.47 14.91
CA SER A 54 -9.34 -14.87 15.67
C SER A 54 -10.70 -15.56 15.43
N GLU A 55 -10.93 -16.07 14.22
CA GLU A 55 -12.18 -16.78 13.88
C GLU A 55 -12.23 -18.20 14.47
N LYS A 56 -11.08 -18.84 14.67
CA LYS A 56 -10.99 -20.19 15.25
C LYS A 56 -11.25 -20.20 16.75
N GLU A 57 -10.80 -19.17 17.47
CA GLU A 57 -11.04 -19.03 18.91
C GLU A 57 -12.52 -18.76 19.23
N GLY A 58 -13.19 -17.91 18.44
CA GLY A 58 -14.62 -17.64 18.58
C GLY A 58 -15.54 -18.84 18.27
N ALA A 59 -15.11 -19.73 17.36
CA ALA A 59 -15.84 -20.95 17.03
C ALA A 59 -15.67 -22.06 18.09
N ASN A 60 -14.54 -22.08 18.81
CA ASN A 60 -14.29 -23.08 19.87
C ASN A 60 -14.99 -22.72 21.19
N ALA A 61 -15.25 -21.43 21.46
CA ALA A 61 -15.97 -20.97 22.66
C ALA A 61 -17.49 -21.25 22.64
N LYS A 62 -18.03 -21.76 21.52
CA LYS A 62 -19.46 -22.08 21.33
C LYS A 62 -19.79 -23.58 21.39
N ARG A 63 -18.85 -24.43 21.83
CA ARG A 63 -19.05 -25.88 22.02
C ARG A 63 -19.03 -26.28 23.48
#